data_AF-A0AB74QFM4-F1
#
_entry.id   AF-A0AB74QFM4-F1
#
_cell.length_a   1.000
_cell.length_b   1.000
_cell.length_c   1.000
_cell.angle_alpha   90.00
_cell.angle_beta   90.00
_cell.angle_gamma   90.00
#
_symmetry.space_group_name_H-M   'P 1'
#
loop_
_entity.id
_entity.type
_entity.pdbx_description
1 polymer ?
#
loop_
_entity_poly.entity_id
_entity_poly.type
_entity_poly.pdbx_seq_one_letter_code
_entity_poly.pdbx_strand_id
1 'polypeptide(L)'
;MNIVLDERQKEEYRQLRKNSRARWQGGGFGIQGAIKGATQAGAMNMVTGVAHSAFNMISKIGTSIKVNKQKSKIFNDPSTLDVLSEVIYLAILDIKYSYIKFLENNAGLQFGYIHEEEEEEANVILSNIKGRNLDEEEKINLIKGLIDLNPYMESLYTYIVDNFGDENMEVSKMASYFGFNIEPYKLSLVENKLINLETNTEEETILAKQLILKEVNRLGINSKVNGIEELDRKLNQFDIEARTVDNILFETREKANLARQEKLDIESIIKNLDENNEENLVNIKKEIESRNFKTEIADLYIDRINNHIKNLYSDTINEAEQYEDNKTNFKSTLIGSAFIVPLGIYFFGNVGIILKIVIGIFLLSAVSALFESYKKLKASKYSLKQLKKLKKSGKII
;
A
#
# COMPACT_ATOMS: atom_id res chain seq x y z
N MET A 1 37.62 12.77 49.23
CA MET A 1 38.91 13.12 48.63
C MET A 1 38.61 13.74 47.27
N ASN A 2 38.48 15.08 47.22
CA ASN A 2 38.30 15.83 45.99
C ASN A 2 39.70 16.13 45.46
N ILE A 3 40.07 15.61 44.30
CA ILE A 3 41.36 15.94 43.69
C ILE A 3 41.20 17.30 43.00
N VAL A 4 41.51 18.36 43.73
CA VAL A 4 41.64 19.72 43.21
C VAL A 4 43.10 19.92 42.85
N LEU A 5 43.41 20.27 41.60
CA LEU A 5 44.76 20.65 41.19
C LEU A 5 45.21 21.89 41.99
N ASP A 6 46.42 21.82 42.53
CA ASP A 6 47.07 22.90 43.27
C ASP A 6 47.35 24.11 42.35
N GLU A 7 47.43 25.33 42.92
CA GLU A 7 47.63 26.58 42.18
C GLU A 7 48.86 26.56 41.29
N ARG A 8 49.93 25.86 41.72
CA ARG A 8 51.15 25.68 40.95
C ARG A 8 50.92 24.86 39.66
N GLN A 9 50.07 23.84 39.73
CA GLN A 9 49.68 23.01 38.57
C GLN A 9 48.71 23.78 37.64
N LYS A 10 47.88 24.66 38.20
CA LYS A 10 47.04 25.58 37.41
C LYS A 10 47.88 26.63 36.67
N GLU A 11 49.01 27.06 37.23
CA GLU A 11 49.94 27.98 36.56
C GLU A 11 50.77 27.32 35.48
N GLU A 12 51.28 26.09 35.69
CA GLU A 12 51.91 25.29 34.65
C GLU A 12 50.94 25.00 33.49
N TYR A 13 49.68 24.70 33.79
CA TYR A 13 48.63 24.51 32.79
C TYR A 13 48.28 25.81 32.02
N ARG A 14 48.32 26.99 32.69
CA ARG A 14 48.16 28.30 32.04
C ARG A 14 49.36 28.69 31.16
N GLN A 15 50.57 28.32 31.56
CA GLN A 15 51.81 28.47 30.79
C GLN A 15 51.82 27.53 29.58
N LEU A 16 51.42 26.27 29.74
CA LEU A 16 51.22 25.32 28.64
C LEU A 16 50.20 25.85 27.64
N ARG A 17 49.05 26.40 28.06
CA ARG A 17 48.08 27.10 27.18
C ARG A 17 48.61 28.37 26.49
N LYS A 18 49.61 29.03 27.08
CA LYS A 18 50.26 30.22 26.47
C LYS A 18 51.30 29.79 25.43
N ASN A 19 52.00 28.70 25.67
CA ASN A 19 53.07 28.16 24.82
C ASN A 19 52.56 27.25 23.71
N SER A 20 51.43 26.55 23.92
CA SER A 20 50.74 25.72 22.93
C SER A 20 49.79 26.52 22.03
N ARG A 21 49.72 27.85 22.21
CA ARG A 21 49.11 28.75 21.23
C ARG A 21 50.07 28.91 20.07
N ALA A 22 50.02 27.95 19.14
CA ALA A 22 50.40 28.24 17.76
C ALA A 22 49.54 29.42 17.31
N ARG A 23 50.16 30.60 17.21
CA ARG A 23 49.54 31.78 16.64
C ARG A 23 49.50 31.56 15.12
N TRP A 24 48.31 31.48 14.54
CA TRP A 24 48.17 31.67 13.10
C TRP A 24 48.26 33.18 12.83
N GLN A 25 49.43 33.63 12.36
CA GLN A 25 49.55 34.94 11.72
C GLN A 25 49.15 34.76 10.26
N GLY A 26 48.20 35.58 9.83
CA GLY A 26 47.59 35.47 8.52
C GLY A 26 48.58 35.46 7.36
N GLY A 27 48.21 34.74 6.31
CA GLY A 27 48.88 34.75 5.04
C GLY A 27 47.92 34.27 3.96
N GLY A 28 47.07 35.17 3.47
CA GLY A 28 46.25 34.96 2.29
C GLY A 28 46.32 36.20 1.41
N PHE A 29 47.12 36.15 0.35
CA PHE A 29 47.16 37.15 -0.71
C PHE A 29 45.86 37.07 -1.52
N GLY A 30 45.23 38.22 -1.80
CA GLY A 30 44.12 38.34 -2.75
C GLY A 30 42.92 39.10 -2.17
N ILE A 31 42.46 40.11 -2.89
CA ILE A 31 41.43 41.09 -2.46
C ILE A 31 40.06 40.43 -2.14
N GLN A 32 39.86 39.14 -2.43
CA GLN A 32 38.66 38.37 -2.03
C GLN A 32 38.80 37.58 -0.70
N GLY A 33 40.01 37.45 -0.13
CA GLY A 33 40.25 36.73 1.13
C GLY A 33 39.72 37.42 2.39
N ALA A 34 39.34 38.69 2.32
CA ALA A 34 38.87 39.46 3.47
C ALA A 34 37.39 39.22 3.82
N ILE A 35 36.56 38.71 2.90
CA ILE A 35 35.10 38.60 3.09
C ILE A 35 34.67 37.21 3.59
N LYS A 36 35.39 36.13 3.23
CA LYS A 36 35.16 34.78 3.81
C LYS A 36 35.72 34.63 5.24
N GLY A 37 36.74 35.40 5.60
CA GLY A 37 37.33 35.39 6.95
C GLY A 37 36.38 35.86 8.06
N ALA A 38 35.33 36.62 7.73
CA ALA A 38 34.38 37.15 8.71
C ALA A 38 33.22 36.19 9.03
N THR A 39 32.79 35.35 8.08
CA THR A 39 31.66 34.42 8.26
C THR A 39 32.10 33.09 8.88
N GLN A 40 33.29 32.59 8.56
CA GLN A 40 33.83 31.36 9.14
C GLN A 40 34.26 31.54 10.60
N ALA A 41 34.74 32.74 10.97
CA ALA A 41 34.99 33.12 12.37
C ALA A 41 33.70 33.17 13.21
N GLY A 42 32.52 33.40 12.61
CA GLY A 42 31.23 33.34 13.28
C GLY A 42 30.79 31.91 13.61
N ALA A 43 31.00 30.96 12.68
CA ALA A 43 30.64 29.54 12.85
C ALA A 43 31.61 28.78 13.77
N MET A 44 32.92 29.06 13.72
CA MET A 44 33.90 28.44 14.62
C MET A 44 33.71 28.84 16.10
N ASN A 45 33.18 30.04 16.38
CA ASN A 45 32.78 30.45 17.73
C ASN A 45 31.53 29.70 18.25
N MET A 46 30.68 29.23 17.35
CA MET A 46 29.52 28.40 17.69
C MET A 46 29.95 26.97 18.03
N VAL A 47 30.90 26.39 17.28
CA VAL A 47 31.45 25.03 17.51
C VAL A 47 32.31 24.95 18.79
N THR A 48 33.15 25.96 19.05
CA THR A 48 33.93 26.00 20.31
C THR A 48 33.04 26.22 21.54
N GLY A 49 31.89 26.89 21.40
CA GLY A 49 30.88 27.05 22.46
C GLY A 49 30.19 25.75 22.87
N VAL A 50 29.97 24.84 21.91
CA VAL A 50 29.32 23.53 22.13
C VAL A 50 30.29 22.50 22.74
N ALA A 51 31.57 22.50 22.35
CA ALA A 51 32.58 21.67 23.01
C ALA A 51 32.85 22.10 24.47
N HIS A 52 32.81 23.41 24.74
CA HIS A 52 32.95 23.95 26.10
C HIS A 52 31.77 23.57 27.04
N SER A 53 30.55 23.38 26.49
CA SER A 53 29.37 23.00 27.27
C SER A 53 29.40 21.52 27.66
N ALA A 54 29.92 20.64 26.79
CA ALA A 54 30.13 19.22 27.07
C ALA A 54 31.14 18.98 28.21
N PHE A 55 32.25 19.73 28.23
CA PHE A 55 33.26 19.65 29.30
C PHE A 55 32.74 20.15 30.66
N ASN A 56 31.97 21.25 30.67
CA ASN A 56 31.33 21.78 31.90
C ASN A 56 30.26 20.84 32.47
N MET A 57 29.70 19.96 31.64
CA MET A 57 28.68 19.00 32.02
C MET A 57 29.26 17.79 32.75
N ILE A 58 30.44 17.29 32.34
CA ILE A 58 31.17 16.21 33.03
C ILE A 58 31.52 16.61 34.46
N SER A 59 31.84 17.89 34.68
CA SER A 59 32.09 18.46 36.01
C SER A 59 30.86 18.50 36.93
N LYS A 60 29.63 18.39 36.40
CA LYS A 60 28.37 18.40 37.18
C LYS A 60 27.79 17.00 37.44
N ILE A 61 28.49 15.93 37.02
CA ILE A 61 28.10 14.52 37.25
C ILE A 61 28.47 14.10 38.68
N GLY A 62 27.86 14.74 39.67
CA GLY A 62 27.93 14.35 41.07
C GLY A 62 26.51 14.21 41.64
N THR A 63 26.12 12.99 42.00
CA THR A 63 24.86 12.50 42.65
C THR A 63 23.77 11.90 41.73
N SER A 64 23.27 10.71 42.09
CA SER A 64 23.07 9.56 41.19
C SER A 64 21.62 9.09 40.89
N ILE A 65 20.58 9.94 40.92
CA ILE A 65 19.21 9.51 40.47
C ILE A 65 18.58 10.44 39.42
N LYS A 66 18.82 11.76 39.47
CA LYS A 66 18.44 12.70 38.39
C LYS A 66 19.25 12.53 37.10
N VAL A 67 20.39 11.84 37.19
CA VAL A 67 21.39 11.67 36.14
C VAL A 67 20.91 10.80 34.98
N ASN A 68 20.12 9.75 35.19
CA ASN A 68 19.76 8.83 34.10
C ASN A 68 18.73 9.43 33.13
N LYS A 69 17.72 10.16 33.61
CA LYS A 69 16.75 10.85 32.75
C LYS A 69 17.39 12.01 31.98
N GLN A 70 18.33 12.73 32.59
CA GLN A 70 19.04 13.81 31.92
C GLN A 70 20.07 13.29 30.91
N LYS A 71 20.84 12.24 31.26
CA LYS A 71 21.71 11.53 30.31
C LYS A 71 20.93 11.02 29.10
N SER A 72 19.80 10.34 29.31
CA SER A 72 18.97 9.87 28.19
C SER A 72 18.43 11.01 27.34
N LYS A 73 18.02 12.14 27.92
CA LYS A 73 17.59 13.32 27.14
C LYS A 73 18.71 13.93 26.31
N ILE A 74 19.94 13.93 26.82
CA ILE A 74 21.12 14.46 26.11
C ILE A 74 21.56 13.49 25.01
N PHE A 75 21.64 12.19 25.31
CA PHE A 75 22.01 11.17 24.32
C PHE A 75 20.95 10.95 23.24
N ASN A 76 19.69 11.28 23.50
CA ASN A 76 18.60 11.18 22.52
C ASN A 76 18.29 12.52 21.85
N ASP A 77 19.07 13.57 22.13
CA ASP A 77 18.95 14.85 21.45
C ASP A 77 19.65 14.77 20.08
N PRO A 78 18.94 15.04 18.97
CA PRO A 78 19.52 14.91 17.62
C PRO A 78 20.80 15.73 17.44
N SER A 79 20.87 16.95 17.98
CA SER A 79 22.06 17.80 17.84
C SER A 79 23.27 17.25 18.58
N THR A 80 23.05 16.58 19.72
CA THR A 80 24.12 15.90 20.47
C THR A 80 24.59 14.65 19.72
N LEU A 81 23.67 13.89 19.13
CA LEU A 81 24.00 12.71 18.32
C LEU A 81 24.79 13.08 17.05
N ASP A 82 24.46 14.19 16.40
CA ASP A 82 25.20 14.70 15.24
C ASP A 82 26.64 15.05 15.62
N VAL A 83 26.84 15.81 16.70
CA VAL A 83 28.18 16.17 17.18
C VAL A 83 29.00 14.94 17.58
N LEU A 84 28.39 13.98 18.27
CA LEU A 84 29.09 12.74 18.64
C LEU A 84 29.47 11.92 17.40
N SER A 85 28.58 11.85 16.40
CA SER A 85 28.84 11.16 15.14
C SER A 85 29.99 11.81 14.37
N GLU A 86 30.00 13.15 14.30
CA GLU A 86 31.08 13.93 13.69
C GLU A 86 32.42 13.70 14.39
N VAL A 87 32.46 13.74 15.73
CA VAL A 87 33.71 13.50 16.49
C VAL A 87 34.23 12.08 16.30
N ILE A 88 33.34 11.07 16.29
CA ILE A 88 33.72 9.68 16.02
C ILE A 88 34.25 9.55 14.59
N TYR A 89 33.58 10.17 13.62
CA TYR A 89 34.01 10.18 12.23
C TYR A 89 35.41 10.80 12.07
N LEU A 90 35.66 11.98 12.67
CA LEU A 90 36.97 12.63 12.65
C LEU A 90 38.04 11.76 13.32
N ALA A 91 37.74 11.12 14.46
CA ALA A 91 38.68 10.22 15.12
C ALA A 91 39.03 9.00 14.25
N ILE A 92 38.06 8.44 13.52
CA ILE A 92 38.30 7.35 12.56
C ILE A 92 39.18 7.83 11.41
N LEU A 93 38.94 9.03 10.88
CA LEU A 93 39.78 9.63 9.85
C LEU A 93 41.22 9.85 10.34
N ASP A 94 41.41 10.36 11.56
CA ASP A 94 42.74 10.55 12.15
C ASP A 94 43.49 9.23 12.27
N ILE A 95 42.82 8.16 12.66
CA ILE A 95 43.40 6.81 12.71
C ILE A 95 43.78 6.35 11.29
N LYS A 96 42.89 6.53 10.31
CA LYS A 96 43.16 6.20 8.90
C LYS A 96 44.38 6.96 8.37
N TYR A 97 44.45 8.27 8.54
CA TYR A 97 45.57 9.08 8.07
C TYR A 97 46.88 8.75 8.80
N SER A 98 46.81 8.46 10.10
CA SER A 98 47.96 7.98 10.87
C SER A 98 48.49 6.65 10.33
N TYR A 99 47.59 5.74 9.94
CA TYR A 99 47.95 4.47 9.34
C TYR A 99 48.55 4.63 7.93
N ILE A 100 47.96 5.48 7.09
CA ILE A 100 48.52 5.80 5.76
C ILE A 100 49.94 6.36 5.91
N LYS A 101 50.13 7.35 6.78
CA LYS A 101 51.45 7.93 7.08
C LYS A 101 52.44 6.90 7.62
N PHE A 102 51.98 5.94 8.42
CA PHE A 102 52.81 4.83 8.87
C PHE A 102 53.26 3.96 7.67
N LEU A 103 52.35 3.60 6.76
CA LEU A 103 52.67 2.83 5.57
C LEU A 103 53.66 3.56 4.64
N GLU A 104 53.51 4.86 4.45
CA GLU A 104 54.44 5.65 3.63
C GLU A 104 55.86 5.60 4.19
N ASN A 105 56.00 5.81 5.51
CA ASN A 105 57.30 5.86 6.16
C ASN A 105 57.98 4.49 6.30
N ASN A 106 57.20 3.40 6.33
CA ASN A 106 57.74 2.08 6.69
C ASN A 106 57.66 1.04 5.56
N ALA A 107 56.78 1.22 4.57
CA ALA A 107 56.59 0.30 3.44
C ALA A 107 56.97 0.92 2.09
N GLY A 108 57.37 2.19 2.05
CA GLY A 108 57.72 2.90 0.81
C GLY A 108 56.54 3.07 -0.15
N LEU A 109 55.31 2.93 0.35
CA LEU A 109 54.09 3.17 -0.43
C LEU A 109 53.87 4.68 -0.57
N GLN A 110 53.24 5.10 -1.67
CA GLN A 110 52.81 6.48 -1.87
C GLN A 110 51.30 6.49 -2.03
N PHE A 111 50.64 7.40 -1.31
CA PHE A 111 49.21 7.59 -1.43
C PHE A 111 48.92 9.00 -1.95
N GLY A 112 47.91 9.13 -2.81
CA GLY A 112 47.36 10.42 -3.17
C GLY A 112 46.53 10.97 -2.02
N TYR A 113 46.72 12.25 -1.71
CA TYR A 113 45.87 12.99 -0.79
C TYR A 113 45.12 14.05 -1.56
N ILE A 114 43.88 14.28 -1.18
CA ILE A 114 43.15 15.48 -1.58
C ILE A 114 43.26 16.44 -0.42
N HIS A 115 43.85 17.59 -0.69
CA HIS A 115 43.98 18.68 0.27
C HIS A 115 42.70 19.52 0.30
N GLU A 116 42.49 20.23 1.42
CA GLU A 116 41.32 21.11 1.60
C GLU A 116 41.20 22.14 0.46
N GLU A 117 42.33 22.65 -0.04
CA GLU A 117 42.35 23.57 -1.18
C GLU A 117 41.80 22.95 -2.48
N GLU A 118 42.15 21.68 -2.76
CA GLU A 118 41.66 20.94 -3.93
C GLU A 118 40.18 20.58 -3.79
N GLU A 119 39.71 20.31 -2.56
CA GLU A 119 38.30 20.10 -2.26
C GLU A 119 37.48 21.39 -2.44
N GLU A 120 37.97 22.54 -1.95
CA GLU A 120 37.34 23.84 -2.17
C GLU A 120 37.30 24.20 -3.66
N GLU A 121 38.39 23.98 -4.39
CA GLU A 121 38.48 24.21 -5.83
C GLU A 121 37.47 23.34 -6.59
N ALA A 122 37.42 22.03 -6.30
CA ALA A 122 36.47 21.12 -6.91
C ALA A 122 35.01 21.53 -6.68
N ASN A 123 34.68 21.95 -5.45
CA ASN A 123 33.34 22.46 -5.11
C ASN A 123 32.97 23.72 -5.92
N VAL A 124 33.92 24.65 -6.09
CA VAL A 124 33.72 25.87 -6.89
C VAL A 124 33.51 25.51 -8.36
N ILE A 125 34.32 24.61 -8.92
CA ILE A 125 34.18 24.16 -10.31
C ILE A 125 32.82 23.50 -10.52
N LEU A 126 32.39 22.57 -9.67
CA LEU A 126 31.08 21.91 -9.80
C LEU A 126 29.92 22.91 -9.69
N SER A 127 30.01 23.89 -8.78
CA SER A 127 29.02 24.96 -8.66
C SER A 127 28.92 25.78 -9.95
N ASN A 128 30.06 26.11 -10.57
CA ASN A 128 30.10 26.83 -11.84
C ASN A 128 29.51 26.00 -13.00
N ILE A 129 29.78 24.70 -13.05
CA ILE A 129 29.17 23.80 -14.05
C ILE A 129 27.64 23.80 -13.90
N LYS A 130 27.12 23.74 -12.66
CA LYS A 130 25.68 23.74 -12.37
C LYS A 130 24.99 25.08 -12.65
N GLY A 131 25.69 26.20 -12.39
CA GLY A 131 25.12 27.54 -12.45
C GLY A 131 25.25 28.26 -13.80
N ARG A 132 26.02 27.73 -14.75
CA ARG A 132 26.32 28.40 -16.02
C ARG A 132 25.79 27.60 -17.22
N ASN A 133 25.36 28.32 -18.24
CA ASN A 133 25.02 27.71 -19.53
C ASN A 133 26.30 27.48 -20.35
N LEU A 134 26.97 26.38 -20.05
CA LEU A 134 28.15 25.90 -20.79
C LEU A 134 27.71 24.95 -21.90
N ASP A 135 28.46 24.90 -23.00
CA ASP A 135 28.26 23.85 -24.01
C ASP A 135 28.68 22.47 -23.48
N GLU A 136 28.28 21.41 -24.19
CA GLU A 136 28.52 20.03 -23.74
C GLU A 136 30.01 19.67 -23.68
N GLU A 137 30.83 20.17 -24.61
CA GLU A 137 32.26 19.86 -24.65
C GLU A 137 32.99 20.51 -23.47
N GLU A 138 32.70 21.78 -23.20
CA GLU A 138 33.20 22.49 -22.02
C GLU A 138 32.80 21.79 -20.72
N LYS A 139 31.53 21.36 -20.59
CA LYS A 139 31.06 20.60 -19.43
C LYS A 139 31.83 19.30 -19.24
N ILE A 140 31.98 18.52 -20.30
CA ILE A 140 32.69 17.23 -20.26
C ILE A 140 34.15 17.43 -19.86
N ASN A 141 34.81 18.46 -20.39
CA ASN A 141 36.21 18.76 -20.03
C ASN A 141 36.36 19.15 -18.56
N LEU A 142 35.45 19.97 -18.03
CA LEU A 142 35.45 20.31 -16.60
C LEU A 142 35.13 19.11 -15.70
N ILE A 143 34.23 18.22 -16.12
CA ILE A 143 33.93 16.96 -15.40
C ILE A 143 35.17 16.06 -15.35
N LYS A 144 35.91 15.91 -16.46
CA LYS A 144 37.16 15.15 -16.47
C LYS A 144 38.18 15.74 -15.50
N GLY A 145 38.36 17.07 -15.54
CA GLY A 145 39.21 17.78 -14.60
C GLY A 145 38.79 17.59 -13.14
N LEU A 146 37.49 17.55 -12.85
CA LEU A 146 36.97 17.25 -11.51
C LEU A 146 37.27 15.82 -11.06
N ILE A 147 37.21 14.84 -11.96
CA ILE A 147 37.57 13.45 -11.64
C ILE A 147 39.06 13.35 -11.30
N ASP A 148 39.92 14.05 -12.05
CA ASP A 148 41.36 14.07 -11.80
C ASP A 148 41.71 14.82 -10.49
N LEU A 149 41.00 15.92 -10.20
CA LEU A 149 41.23 16.77 -9.02
C LEU A 149 40.66 16.13 -7.74
N ASN A 150 39.42 15.65 -7.78
CA ASN A 150 38.76 15.05 -6.62
C ASN A 150 37.74 13.97 -7.01
N PRO A 151 38.18 12.71 -7.14
CA PRO A 151 37.28 11.59 -7.42
C PRO A 151 36.43 11.16 -6.20
N TYR A 152 36.66 11.70 -5.01
CA TYR A 152 35.86 11.40 -3.81
C TYR A 152 34.65 12.34 -3.63
N MET A 153 34.28 13.07 -4.68
CA MET A 153 33.16 13.99 -4.67
C MET A 153 31.84 13.30 -5.06
N GLU A 154 31.07 12.78 -4.10
CA GLU A 154 29.79 12.08 -4.37
C GLU A 154 28.84 12.90 -5.27
N SER A 155 28.78 14.21 -5.02
CA SER A 155 27.91 15.14 -5.76
C SER A 155 28.28 15.34 -7.24
N LEU A 156 29.49 14.93 -7.65
CA LEU A 156 29.91 14.89 -9.05
C LEU A 156 29.21 13.73 -9.77
N TYR A 157 29.22 12.54 -9.17
CA TYR A 157 28.62 11.35 -9.77
C TYR A 157 27.10 11.50 -9.93
N THR A 158 26.42 12.04 -8.92
CA THR A 158 24.98 12.32 -9.02
C THR A 158 24.69 13.36 -10.12
N TYR A 159 25.53 14.40 -10.22
CA TYR A 159 25.43 15.37 -11.32
C TYR A 159 25.61 14.73 -12.70
N ILE A 160 26.58 13.82 -12.88
CA ILE A 160 26.79 13.12 -14.15
C ILE A 160 25.55 12.28 -14.49
N VAL A 161 25.01 11.53 -13.53
CA VAL A 161 23.80 10.72 -13.70
C VAL A 161 22.59 11.56 -14.12
N ASP A 162 22.37 12.70 -13.46
CA ASP A 162 21.27 13.60 -13.78
C ASP A 162 21.31 14.09 -15.23
N ASN A 163 22.50 14.51 -15.68
CA ASN A 163 22.65 15.22 -16.96
C ASN A 163 22.93 14.29 -18.14
N PHE A 164 23.67 13.21 -17.93
CA PHE A 164 24.16 12.32 -19.01
C PHE A 164 23.62 10.90 -18.91
N GLY A 165 23.05 10.51 -17.76
CA GLY A 165 22.65 9.13 -17.51
C GLY A 165 23.85 8.22 -17.23
N ASP A 166 23.60 6.92 -17.20
CA ASP A 166 24.60 5.89 -16.94
C ASP A 166 24.18 4.52 -17.51
N GLU A 167 23.74 4.51 -18.78
CA GLU A 167 23.20 3.31 -19.45
C GLU A 167 24.15 2.10 -19.39
N ASN A 168 25.46 2.32 -19.52
CA ASN A 168 26.49 1.28 -19.48
C ASN A 168 27.07 1.03 -18.08
N MET A 169 26.53 1.69 -17.05
CA MET A 169 26.99 1.61 -15.66
C MET A 169 28.44 2.03 -15.42
N GLU A 170 29.07 2.78 -16.33
CA GLU A 170 30.46 3.21 -16.18
C GLU A 170 30.60 4.23 -15.04
N VAL A 171 29.61 5.11 -14.84
CA VAL A 171 29.59 6.05 -13.71
C VAL A 171 29.38 5.29 -12.41
N SER A 172 28.48 4.31 -12.38
CA SER A 172 28.29 3.39 -11.24
C SER A 172 29.57 2.65 -10.87
N LYS A 173 30.29 2.10 -11.85
CA LYS A 173 31.57 1.39 -11.62
C LYS A 173 32.62 2.34 -11.04
N MET A 174 32.74 3.54 -11.61
CA MET A 174 33.70 4.54 -11.13
C MET A 174 33.35 5.02 -9.71
N ALA A 175 32.09 5.36 -9.45
CA ALA A 175 31.63 5.75 -8.13
C ALA A 175 31.89 4.65 -7.09
N SER A 176 31.57 3.40 -7.42
CA SER A 176 31.85 2.25 -6.55
C SER A 176 33.33 2.04 -6.29
N TYR A 177 34.19 2.28 -7.28
CA TYR A 177 35.64 2.19 -7.11
C TYR A 177 36.16 3.22 -6.10
N PHE A 178 35.61 4.44 -6.12
CA PHE A 178 35.94 5.51 -5.17
C PHE A 178 35.10 5.48 -3.88
N GLY A 179 34.28 4.43 -3.66
CA GLY A 179 33.62 4.15 -2.39
C GLY A 179 32.17 4.61 -2.26
N PHE A 180 31.50 4.98 -3.36
CA PHE A 180 30.11 5.43 -3.36
C PHE A 180 29.17 4.42 -4.03
N ASN A 181 28.00 4.24 -3.45
CA ASN A 181 26.92 3.48 -4.07
C ASN A 181 25.84 4.44 -4.59
N ILE A 182 25.81 4.66 -5.91
CA ILE A 182 24.86 5.58 -6.56
C ILE A 182 23.51 4.92 -6.92
N GLU A 183 23.37 3.61 -6.75
CA GLU A 183 22.13 2.89 -7.08
C GLU A 183 20.89 3.45 -6.34
N PRO A 184 20.95 3.74 -5.02
CA PRO A 184 19.79 4.31 -4.31
C PRO A 184 19.36 5.67 -4.88
N TYR A 185 20.31 6.48 -5.31
CA TYR A 185 20.03 7.78 -5.92
C TYR A 185 19.33 7.61 -7.27
N LYS A 186 19.82 6.71 -8.14
CA LYS A 186 19.18 6.39 -9.42
C LYS A 186 17.74 5.91 -9.24
N LEU A 187 17.52 5.01 -8.26
CA LEU A 187 16.17 4.53 -7.94
C LEU A 187 15.24 5.68 -7.51
N SER A 188 15.75 6.63 -6.72
CA SER A 188 14.98 7.80 -6.29
C SER A 188 14.55 8.70 -7.46
N LEU A 189 15.37 8.81 -8.52
CA LEU A 189 15.01 9.55 -9.73
C LEU A 189 13.83 8.89 -10.46
N VAL A 190 13.85 7.56 -10.55
CA VAL A 190 12.75 6.79 -11.16
C VAL A 190 11.47 6.89 -10.33
N GLU A 191 11.58 6.79 -9.00
CA GLU A 191 10.45 6.94 -8.08
C GLU A 191 9.82 8.33 -8.16
N ASN A 192 10.64 9.38 -8.14
CA ASN A 192 10.18 10.76 -8.30
C ASN A 192 9.50 10.98 -9.66
N LYS A 193 10.02 10.36 -10.74
CA LYS A 193 9.38 10.43 -12.05
C LYS A 193 8.03 9.73 -12.04
N LEU A 194 7.94 8.55 -11.42
CA LEU A 194 6.71 7.76 -11.32
C LEU A 194 5.58 8.53 -10.62
N ILE A 195 5.88 9.20 -9.50
CA ILE A 195 4.90 9.97 -8.70
C ILE A 195 4.24 11.09 -9.53
N ASN A 196 4.94 11.62 -10.53
CA ASN A 196 4.48 12.73 -11.35
C ASN A 196 3.78 12.29 -12.65
N LEU A 197 3.59 10.98 -12.88
CA LEU A 197 2.94 10.47 -14.08
C LEU A 197 1.45 10.19 -13.84
N GLU A 198 0.63 10.60 -14.81
CA GLU A 198 -0.79 10.23 -14.86
C GLU A 198 -0.94 8.77 -15.31
N THR A 199 -1.89 8.07 -14.69
CA THR A 199 -2.16 6.65 -14.96
C THR A 199 -3.65 6.33 -14.87
N ASN A 200 -4.52 7.31 -15.06
CA ASN A 200 -5.97 7.15 -14.86
C ASN A 200 -6.63 6.36 -16.00
N THR A 201 -6.02 6.40 -17.19
CA THR A 201 -6.45 5.62 -18.37
C THR A 201 -5.44 4.53 -18.74
N GLU A 202 -5.87 3.59 -19.57
CA GLU A 202 -4.99 2.54 -20.11
C GLU A 202 -3.87 3.17 -20.95
N GLU A 203 -4.20 4.13 -21.81
CA GLU A 203 -3.24 4.84 -22.66
C GLU A 203 -2.20 5.62 -21.84
N GLU A 204 -2.64 6.36 -20.81
CA GLU A 204 -1.75 7.05 -19.87
C GLU A 204 -0.80 6.07 -19.18
N THR A 205 -1.31 4.93 -18.74
CA THR A 205 -0.53 3.92 -18.02
C THR A 205 0.50 3.25 -18.94
N ILE A 206 0.16 2.99 -20.21
CA ILE A 206 1.10 2.51 -21.23
C ILE A 206 2.22 3.52 -21.43
N LEU A 207 1.87 4.81 -21.62
CA LEU A 207 2.84 5.88 -21.81
C LEU A 207 3.76 6.02 -20.58
N ALA A 208 3.19 6.00 -19.37
CA ALA A 208 3.93 6.06 -18.12
C ALA A 208 4.96 4.91 -18.04
N LYS A 209 4.55 3.68 -18.35
CA LYS A 209 5.44 2.52 -18.38
C LYS A 209 6.57 2.69 -19.39
N GLN A 210 6.29 3.18 -20.59
CA GLN A 210 7.32 3.45 -21.59
C GLN A 210 8.33 4.50 -21.12
N LEU A 211 7.86 5.58 -20.51
CA LEU A 211 8.71 6.66 -19.98
C LEU A 211 9.61 6.19 -18.83
N ILE A 212 9.09 5.31 -17.96
CA ILE A 212 9.85 4.72 -16.85
C ILE A 212 10.89 3.72 -17.36
N LEU A 213 10.52 2.84 -18.30
CA LEU A 213 11.49 1.90 -18.90
C LEU A 213 12.63 2.64 -19.62
N LYS A 214 12.31 3.72 -20.33
CA LYS A 214 13.33 4.59 -20.94
C LYS A 214 14.25 5.20 -19.88
N GLU A 215 13.70 5.63 -18.75
CA GLU A 215 14.49 6.19 -17.64
C GLU A 215 15.40 5.15 -16.98
N VAL A 216 14.87 3.95 -16.70
CA VAL A 216 15.61 2.81 -16.15
C VAL A 216 16.80 2.45 -17.04
N ASN A 217 16.59 2.38 -18.35
CA ASN A 217 17.65 2.13 -19.32
C ASN A 217 18.67 3.29 -19.33
N ARG A 218 18.20 4.54 -19.40
CA ARG A 218 19.08 5.74 -19.37
C ARG A 218 19.98 5.74 -18.14
N LEU A 219 19.49 5.27 -16.99
CA LEU A 219 20.20 5.24 -15.72
C LEU A 219 21.00 3.94 -15.51
N GLY A 220 20.89 2.94 -16.38
CA GLY A 220 21.58 1.65 -16.24
C GLY A 220 21.18 0.90 -14.97
N ILE A 221 19.90 0.94 -14.59
CA ILE A 221 19.39 0.24 -13.40
C ILE A 221 19.09 -1.21 -13.77
N ASN A 222 19.84 -2.14 -13.18
CA ASN A 222 19.62 -3.59 -13.35
C ASN A 222 18.81 -4.22 -12.20
N SER A 223 18.61 -3.46 -11.12
CA SER A 223 17.79 -3.91 -10.00
C SER A 223 16.30 -3.82 -10.33
N LYS A 224 15.48 -4.56 -9.58
CA LYS A 224 14.03 -4.56 -9.75
C LYS A 224 13.45 -3.20 -9.33
N VAL A 225 12.66 -2.59 -10.20
CA VAL A 225 11.91 -1.35 -9.93
C VAL A 225 10.45 -1.67 -9.63
N ASN A 226 10.04 -1.49 -8.37
CA ASN A 226 8.68 -1.84 -7.92
C ASN A 226 7.58 -1.09 -8.69
N GLY A 227 7.83 0.15 -9.10
CA GLY A 227 6.88 0.95 -9.87
C GLY A 227 6.48 0.32 -11.22
N ILE A 228 7.35 -0.47 -11.86
CA ILE A 228 7.02 -1.14 -13.12
C ILE A 228 5.96 -2.24 -12.90
N GLU A 229 6.08 -3.01 -11.81
CA GLU A 229 5.11 -4.05 -11.48
C GLU A 229 3.74 -3.48 -11.13
N GLU A 230 3.69 -2.30 -10.51
CA GLU A 230 2.45 -1.60 -10.22
C GLU A 230 1.73 -1.16 -11.51
N LEU A 231 2.48 -0.60 -12.46
CA LEU A 231 1.95 -0.27 -13.78
C LEU A 231 1.43 -1.51 -14.51
N ASP A 232 2.14 -2.65 -14.43
CA ASP A 232 1.70 -3.91 -15.02
C ASP A 232 0.39 -4.44 -14.41
N ARG A 233 0.26 -4.36 -13.08
CA ARG A 233 -1.00 -4.74 -12.41
C ARG A 233 -2.15 -3.85 -12.86
N LYS A 234 -1.91 -2.55 -13.00
CA LYS A 234 -2.94 -1.59 -13.44
C LYS A 234 -3.37 -1.83 -14.88
N LEU A 235 -2.43 -2.11 -15.79
CA LEU A 235 -2.74 -2.51 -17.16
C LEU A 235 -3.55 -3.80 -17.22
N ASN A 236 -3.21 -4.79 -16.40
CA ASN A 236 -3.99 -6.02 -16.30
C ASN A 236 -5.40 -5.75 -15.75
N GLN A 237 -5.57 -4.80 -14.82
CA GLN A 237 -6.88 -4.40 -14.34
C GLN A 237 -7.73 -3.77 -15.45
N PHE A 238 -7.18 -2.82 -16.22
CA PHE A 238 -7.88 -2.26 -17.38
C PHE A 238 -8.30 -3.33 -18.38
N ASP A 239 -7.43 -4.32 -18.60
CA ASP A 239 -7.74 -5.44 -19.48
C ASP A 239 -8.89 -6.32 -18.95
N ILE A 240 -8.91 -6.61 -17.65
CA ILE A 240 -10.01 -7.33 -17.00
C ILE A 240 -11.32 -6.54 -17.11
N GLU A 241 -11.29 -5.23 -16.84
CA GLU A 241 -12.45 -4.34 -16.96
C GLU A 241 -12.97 -4.31 -18.41
N ALA A 242 -12.06 -4.17 -19.39
CA ALA A 242 -12.39 -4.20 -20.81
C ALA A 242 -12.95 -5.55 -21.27
N ARG A 243 -12.59 -6.66 -20.60
CA ARG A 243 -13.13 -8.00 -20.86
C ARG A 243 -14.36 -8.34 -20.01
N THR A 244 -14.83 -7.46 -19.14
CA THR A 244 -15.98 -7.73 -18.27
C THR A 244 -17.25 -7.06 -18.80
N VAL A 245 -18.35 -7.82 -18.83
CA VAL A 245 -19.70 -7.31 -19.14
C VAL A 245 -20.68 -7.93 -18.15
N ASP A 246 -21.48 -7.11 -17.46
CA ASP A 246 -22.45 -7.58 -16.44
C ASP A 246 -21.86 -8.59 -15.42
N ASN A 247 -20.63 -8.33 -14.97
CA ASN A 247 -19.85 -9.18 -14.05
C ASN A 247 -19.43 -10.56 -14.62
N ILE A 248 -19.54 -10.76 -15.93
CA ILE A 248 -18.97 -11.92 -16.63
C ILE A 248 -17.63 -11.50 -17.23
N LEU A 249 -16.55 -12.17 -16.82
CA LEU A 249 -15.23 -12.01 -17.41
C LEU A 249 -15.11 -12.92 -18.65
N PHE A 250 -14.93 -12.32 -19.81
CA PHE A 250 -14.74 -13.04 -21.07
C PHE A 250 -13.26 -13.33 -21.34
N GLU A 251 -12.99 -14.36 -22.13
CA GLU A 251 -11.62 -14.77 -22.47
C GLU A 251 -10.86 -13.68 -23.23
N THR A 252 -11.54 -12.98 -24.15
CA THR A 252 -10.94 -11.95 -25.01
C THR A 252 -11.78 -10.67 -25.06
N ARG A 253 -11.14 -9.55 -25.42
CA ARG A 253 -11.83 -8.26 -25.58
C ARG A 253 -12.84 -8.32 -26.73
N GLU A 254 -12.57 -9.09 -27.78
CA GLU A 254 -13.49 -9.29 -28.90
C GLU A 254 -14.78 -9.99 -28.45
N LYS A 255 -14.66 -11.04 -27.61
CA LYS A 255 -15.83 -11.74 -27.08
C LYS A 255 -16.63 -10.85 -26.13
N ALA A 256 -15.97 -10.07 -25.27
CA ALA A 256 -16.62 -9.07 -24.42
C ALA A 256 -17.35 -7.99 -25.25
N ASN A 257 -16.74 -7.51 -26.33
CA ASN A 257 -17.38 -6.53 -27.22
C ASN A 257 -18.61 -7.10 -27.93
N LEU A 258 -18.55 -8.37 -28.36
CA LEU A 258 -19.72 -9.07 -28.86
C LEU A 258 -20.81 -9.18 -27.79
N ALA A 259 -20.46 -9.57 -26.56
CA ALA A 259 -21.40 -9.64 -25.44
C ALA A 259 -22.05 -8.28 -25.13
N ARG A 260 -21.32 -7.16 -25.25
CA ARG A 260 -21.89 -5.80 -25.12
C ARG A 260 -22.91 -5.49 -26.21
N GLN A 261 -22.66 -5.91 -27.45
CA GLN A 261 -23.61 -5.73 -28.54
C GLN A 261 -24.87 -6.58 -28.33
N GLU A 262 -24.70 -7.87 -28.01
CA GLU A 262 -25.80 -8.79 -27.71
C GLU A 262 -26.61 -8.32 -26.49
N LYS A 263 -25.95 -7.75 -25.48
CA LYS A 263 -26.61 -7.12 -24.34
C LYS A 263 -27.56 -6.01 -24.76
N LEU A 264 -27.16 -5.10 -25.66
CA LEU A 264 -28.03 -4.03 -26.15
C LEU A 264 -29.28 -4.60 -26.86
N ASP A 265 -29.09 -5.67 -27.63
CA ASP A 265 -30.21 -6.38 -28.27
C ASP A 265 -31.14 -7.00 -27.21
N ILE A 266 -30.60 -7.68 -26.20
CA ILE A 266 -31.38 -8.25 -25.09
C ILE A 266 -32.12 -7.15 -24.31
N GLU A 267 -31.47 -6.03 -24.00
CA GLU A 267 -32.06 -4.87 -23.33
C GLU A 267 -33.26 -4.31 -24.11
N SER A 268 -33.20 -4.37 -25.45
CA SER A 268 -34.32 -3.97 -26.30
C SER A 268 -35.52 -4.93 -26.18
N ILE A 269 -35.26 -6.24 -26.05
CA ILE A 269 -36.29 -7.28 -25.89
C ILE A 269 -36.97 -7.15 -24.53
N ILE A 270 -36.20 -6.96 -23.46
CA ILE A 270 -36.73 -6.88 -22.09
C ILE A 270 -37.30 -5.50 -21.72
N LYS A 271 -37.31 -4.54 -22.64
CA LYS A 271 -37.76 -3.16 -22.37
C LYS A 271 -39.17 -3.07 -21.77
N ASN A 272 -40.07 -3.96 -22.17
CA ASN A 272 -41.45 -4.04 -21.68
C ASN A 272 -41.68 -5.27 -20.78
N LEU A 273 -40.64 -5.71 -20.08
CA LEU A 273 -40.73 -6.80 -19.13
C LEU A 273 -41.64 -6.42 -17.96
N ASP A 274 -42.65 -7.26 -17.71
CA ASP A 274 -43.53 -7.16 -16.54
C ASP A 274 -43.25 -8.35 -15.61
N GLU A 275 -42.55 -8.08 -14.52
CA GLU A 275 -42.14 -9.07 -13.53
C GLU A 275 -43.32 -9.79 -12.87
N ASN A 276 -44.51 -9.20 -12.90
CA ASN A 276 -45.73 -9.77 -12.31
C ASN A 276 -46.54 -10.61 -13.30
N ASN A 277 -46.15 -10.63 -14.58
CA ASN A 277 -46.88 -11.31 -15.64
C ASN A 277 -46.08 -12.50 -16.18
N GLU A 278 -46.51 -13.69 -15.78
CA GLU A 278 -45.87 -14.94 -16.20
C GLU A 278 -45.83 -15.12 -17.73
N GLU A 279 -46.91 -14.80 -18.43
CA GLU A 279 -46.98 -14.98 -19.88
C GLU A 279 -45.99 -14.04 -20.59
N ASN A 280 -45.87 -12.81 -20.09
CA ASN A 280 -44.86 -11.86 -20.56
C ASN A 280 -43.44 -12.39 -20.34
N LEU A 281 -43.11 -12.87 -19.13
CA LEU A 281 -41.79 -13.43 -18.81
C LEU A 281 -41.44 -14.65 -19.69
N VAL A 282 -42.39 -15.57 -19.89
CA VAL A 282 -42.18 -16.77 -20.73
C VAL A 282 -41.99 -16.39 -22.19
N ASN A 283 -42.72 -15.40 -22.70
CA ASN A 283 -42.59 -14.93 -24.08
C ASN A 283 -41.25 -14.23 -24.31
N ILE A 284 -40.84 -13.36 -23.39
CA ILE A 284 -39.53 -12.68 -23.44
C ILE A 284 -38.39 -13.70 -23.41
N LYS A 285 -38.44 -14.68 -22.49
CA LYS A 285 -37.44 -15.76 -22.42
C LYS A 285 -37.30 -16.49 -23.76
N LYS A 286 -38.43 -16.89 -24.36
CA LYS A 286 -38.43 -17.57 -25.66
C LYS A 286 -37.88 -16.68 -26.78
N GLU A 287 -38.15 -15.38 -26.74
CA GLU A 287 -37.61 -14.45 -27.73
C GLU A 287 -36.09 -14.39 -27.62
N ILE A 288 -35.53 -14.27 -26.40
CA ILE A 288 -34.07 -14.30 -26.17
C ILE A 288 -33.47 -15.62 -26.67
N GLU A 289 -34.06 -16.77 -26.30
CA GLU A 289 -33.60 -18.10 -26.72
C GLU A 289 -33.63 -18.26 -28.26
N SER A 290 -34.62 -17.66 -28.95
CA SER A 290 -34.77 -17.76 -30.40
C SER A 290 -33.71 -16.99 -31.21
N ARG A 291 -33.09 -15.97 -30.61
CA ARG A 291 -32.09 -15.11 -31.26
C ARG A 291 -30.73 -15.78 -31.40
N ASN A 292 -30.49 -16.87 -30.67
CA ASN A 292 -29.27 -17.68 -30.73
C ASN A 292 -27.98 -16.84 -30.57
N PHE A 293 -27.94 -16.06 -29.49
CA PHE A 293 -26.77 -15.30 -29.08
C PHE A 293 -25.56 -16.22 -28.88
N LYS A 294 -24.37 -15.71 -29.17
CA LYS A 294 -23.12 -16.48 -29.20
C LYS A 294 -22.34 -16.41 -27.91
N THR A 295 -22.67 -15.48 -27.02
CA THR A 295 -21.99 -15.29 -25.75
C THR A 295 -22.86 -15.70 -24.57
N GLU A 296 -22.22 -15.98 -23.44
CA GLU A 296 -22.86 -16.40 -22.19
C GLU A 296 -23.72 -15.28 -21.56
N ILE A 297 -23.76 -14.08 -22.16
CA ILE A 297 -24.58 -12.97 -21.67
C ILE A 297 -26.07 -13.32 -21.71
N ALA A 298 -26.52 -14.06 -22.73
CA ALA A 298 -27.92 -14.44 -22.85
C ALA A 298 -28.35 -15.35 -21.68
N ASP A 299 -27.50 -16.29 -21.28
CA ASP A 299 -27.75 -17.20 -20.17
C ASP A 299 -27.98 -16.43 -18.86
N LEU A 300 -27.19 -15.37 -18.60
CA LEU A 300 -27.37 -14.52 -17.43
C LEU A 300 -28.77 -13.88 -17.37
N TYR A 301 -29.26 -13.34 -18.50
CA TYR A 301 -30.57 -12.72 -18.55
C TYR A 301 -31.70 -13.76 -18.49
N ILE A 302 -31.51 -14.92 -19.12
CA ILE A 302 -32.44 -16.06 -19.00
C ILE A 302 -32.54 -16.50 -17.54
N ASP A 303 -31.43 -16.58 -16.82
CA ASP A 303 -31.42 -16.93 -15.40
C ASP A 303 -32.09 -15.88 -14.52
N ARG A 304 -31.90 -14.59 -14.80
CA ARG A 304 -32.66 -13.52 -14.13
C ARG A 304 -34.16 -13.71 -14.34
N ILE A 305 -34.61 -13.96 -15.58
CA ILE A 305 -36.02 -14.21 -15.89
C ILE A 305 -36.54 -15.47 -15.17
N ASN A 306 -35.78 -16.56 -15.18
CA ASN A 306 -36.13 -17.79 -14.46
C ASN A 306 -36.32 -17.54 -12.97
N ASN A 307 -35.50 -16.68 -12.36
CA ASN A 307 -35.66 -16.28 -10.96
C ASN A 307 -36.94 -15.47 -10.73
N HIS A 308 -37.30 -14.53 -11.61
CA HIS A 308 -38.59 -13.84 -11.51
C HIS A 308 -39.77 -14.82 -11.62
N ILE A 309 -39.74 -15.76 -12.58
CA ILE A 309 -40.77 -16.80 -12.70
C ILE A 309 -40.84 -17.63 -11.41
N LYS A 310 -39.71 -18.05 -10.85
CA LYS A 310 -39.67 -18.82 -9.60
C LYS A 310 -40.29 -18.02 -8.44
N ASN A 311 -40.03 -16.71 -8.37
CA ASN A 311 -40.59 -15.84 -7.34
C ASN A 311 -42.11 -15.69 -7.44
N LEU A 312 -42.69 -15.67 -8.65
CA LEU A 312 -44.16 -15.67 -8.83
C LEU A 312 -44.83 -16.90 -8.18
N TYR A 313 -44.09 -17.99 -8.04
CA TYR A 313 -44.57 -19.25 -7.50
C TYR A 313 -44.06 -19.53 -6.08
N SER A 314 -43.41 -18.56 -5.41
CA SER A 314 -42.81 -18.75 -4.08
C SER A 314 -43.83 -19.28 -3.06
N ASP A 315 -45.03 -18.70 -3.02
CA ASP A 315 -46.07 -19.10 -2.08
C ASP A 315 -46.57 -20.52 -2.35
N THR A 316 -46.74 -20.86 -3.64
CA THR A 316 -47.13 -22.22 -4.04
C THR A 316 -46.05 -23.24 -3.69
N ILE A 317 -44.78 -22.89 -3.85
CA ILE A 317 -43.63 -23.72 -3.49
C ILE A 317 -43.59 -23.91 -1.96
N ASN A 318 -43.62 -22.82 -1.20
CA ASN A 318 -43.57 -22.84 0.26
C ASN A 318 -44.73 -23.66 0.87
N GLU A 319 -45.96 -23.49 0.36
CA GLU A 319 -47.10 -24.28 0.81
C GLU A 319 -46.98 -25.77 0.45
N ALA A 320 -46.41 -26.09 -0.72
CA ALA A 320 -46.21 -27.48 -1.15
C ALA A 320 -45.18 -28.21 -0.29
N GLU A 321 -44.10 -27.54 0.11
CA GLU A 321 -43.04 -28.09 0.98
C GLU A 321 -43.58 -28.48 2.36
N GLN A 322 -44.56 -27.75 2.89
CA GLN A 322 -45.21 -28.06 4.17
C GLN A 322 -46.14 -29.29 4.14
N TYR A 323 -46.29 -29.99 3.01
CA TYR A 323 -47.27 -31.07 2.87
C TYR A 323 -47.05 -32.24 3.83
N GLU A 324 -45.82 -32.76 3.95
CA GLU A 324 -45.55 -33.92 4.81
C GLU A 324 -45.68 -33.56 6.31
N ASP A 325 -45.31 -32.35 6.70
CA ASP A 325 -45.53 -31.84 8.06
C ASP A 325 -47.02 -31.68 8.36
N ASN A 326 -47.77 -31.05 7.46
CA ASN A 326 -49.23 -30.89 7.61
C ASN A 326 -49.95 -32.24 7.64
N LYS A 327 -49.48 -33.23 6.88
CA LYS A 327 -50.01 -34.59 6.87
C LYS A 327 -49.74 -35.32 8.19
N THR A 328 -48.56 -35.13 8.75
CA THR A 328 -48.18 -35.69 10.06
C THR A 328 -48.98 -35.03 11.17
N ASN A 329 -49.04 -33.70 11.20
CA ASN A 329 -49.82 -32.91 12.15
C ASN A 329 -51.30 -33.30 12.11
N PHE A 330 -51.90 -33.40 10.92
CA PHE A 330 -53.29 -33.85 10.79
C PHE A 330 -53.50 -35.25 11.36
N LYS A 331 -52.58 -36.22 11.10
CA LYS A 331 -52.68 -37.56 11.68
C LYS A 331 -52.64 -37.52 13.20
N SER A 332 -51.71 -36.76 13.80
CA SER A 332 -51.63 -36.64 15.27
C SER A 332 -52.87 -35.95 15.86
N THR A 333 -53.37 -34.88 15.23
CA THR A 333 -54.58 -34.19 15.68
C THR A 333 -55.80 -35.09 15.54
N LEU A 334 -55.90 -35.90 14.48
CA LEU A 334 -56.97 -36.86 14.29
C LEU A 334 -57.01 -37.93 15.37
N ILE A 335 -55.85 -38.50 15.68
CA ILE A 335 -55.72 -39.50 16.76
C ILE A 335 -56.10 -38.87 18.10
N GLY A 336 -55.54 -37.71 18.44
CA GLY A 336 -55.83 -37.02 19.70
C GLY A 336 -57.32 -36.70 19.86
N SER A 337 -57.95 -36.13 18.83
CA SER A 337 -59.38 -35.81 18.87
C SER A 337 -60.28 -37.05 18.87
N ALA A 338 -59.87 -38.17 18.24
CA ALA A 338 -60.59 -39.43 18.32
C ALA A 338 -60.63 -40.02 19.75
N PHE A 339 -59.67 -39.68 20.61
CA PHE A 339 -59.71 -40.01 22.04
C PHE A 339 -60.46 -38.96 22.86
N ILE A 340 -60.18 -37.67 22.67
CA ILE A 340 -60.72 -36.58 23.49
C ILE A 340 -62.23 -36.42 23.30
N VAL A 341 -62.74 -36.55 22.07
CA VAL A 341 -64.15 -36.28 21.77
C VAL A 341 -65.10 -37.31 22.44
N PRO A 342 -64.90 -38.64 22.28
CA PRO A 342 -65.75 -39.63 22.95
C PRO A 342 -65.65 -39.56 24.48
N LEU A 343 -64.43 -39.36 25.00
CA LEU A 343 -64.19 -39.25 26.45
C LEU A 343 -64.89 -38.01 27.02
N GLY A 344 -64.76 -36.87 26.34
CA GLY A 344 -65.44 -35.63 26.72
C GLY A 344 -66.96 -35.76 26.70
N ILE A 345 -67.54 -36.39 25.67
CA ILE A 345 -68.99 -36.66 25.59
C ILE A 345 -69.46 -37.56 26.74
N TYR A 346 -68.69 -38.60 27.08
CA TYR A 346 -69.00 -39.50 28.20
C TYR A 346 -69.05 -38.77 29.54
N PHE A 347 -68.05 -37.93 29.84
CA PHE A 347 -68.03 -37.14 31.07
C PHE A 347 -69.05 -36.00 31.08
N PHE A 348 -69.38 -35.43 29.91
CA PHE A 348 -70.35 -34.34 29.78
C PHE A 348 -71.72 -34.70 30.36
N GLY A 349 -72.16 -35.96 30.26
CA GLY A 349 -73.43 -36.41 30.82
C GLY A 349 -73.48 -36.49 32.36
N ASN A 350 -72.33 -36.65 33.02
CA ASN A 350 -72.22 -37.12 34.40
C ASN A 350 -71.71 -36.06 35.40
N VAL A 351 -71.60 -34.80 34.98
CA VAL A 351 -71.00 -33.72 35.80
C VAL A 351 -71.88 -32.49 35.96
N GLY A 352 -71.56 -31.65 36.96
CA GLY A 352 -72.26 -30.39 37.23
C GLY A 352 -72.13 -29.35 36.10
N ILE A 353 -73.03 -28.36 36.09
CA ILE A 353 -73.17 -27.35 35.01
C ILE A 353 -71.86 -26.62 34.69
N ILE A 354 -71.09 -26.20 35.71
CA ILE A 354 -69.81 -25.50 35.51
C ILE A 354 -68.82 -26.38 34.73
N LEU A 355 -68.73 -27.68 35.07
CA LEU A 355 -67.80 -28.60 34.43
C LEU A 355 -68.25 -28.99 33.01
N LYS A 356 -69.55 -29.00 32.74
CA LYS A 356 -70.11 -29.15 31.38
C LYS A 356 -69.64 -28.04 30.44
N ILE A 357 -69.69 -26.78 30.88
CA ILE A 357 -69.25 -25.63 30.07
C ILE A 357 -67.77 -25.79 29.69
N VAL A 358 -66.92 -26.16 30.65
CA VAL A 358 -65.48 -26.39 30.43
C VAL A 358 -65.26 -27.51 29.41
N ILE A 359 -65.88 -28.68 29.59
CA ILE A 359 -65.77 -29.81 28.65
C ILE A 359 -66.27 -29.41 27.25
N GLY A 360 -67.35 -28.64 27.16
CA GLY A 360 -67.88 -28.13 25.88
C GLY A 360 -66.88 -27.26 25.12
N ILE A 361 -66.17 -26.36 25.80
CA ILE A 361 -65.12 -25.53 25.20
C ILE A 361 -63.95 -26.39 24.71
N PHE A 362 -63.54 -27.40 25.48
CA PHE A 362 -62.47 -28.33 25.07
C PHE A 362 -62.86 -29.15 23.84
N LEU A 363 -64.10 -29.65 23.78
CA LEU A 363 -64.63 -30.37 22.61
C LEU A 363 -64.65 -29.48 21.37
N LEU A 364 -65.16 -28.25 21.49
CA LEU A 364 -65.16 -27.27 20.41
C LEU A 364 -63.74 -26.94 19.93
N SER A 365 -62.81 -26.80 20.86
CA SER A 365 -61.39 -26.54 20.55
C SER A 365 -60.74 -27.71 19.79
N ALA A 366 -61.01 -28.95 20.21
CA ALA A 366 -60.51 -30.16 19.54
C ALA A 366 -61.07 -30.33 18.12
N VAL A 367 -62.36 -30.02 17.92
CA VAL A 367 -62.99 -30.03 16.60
C VAL A 367 -62.45 -28.88 15.73
N SER A 368 -62.23 -27.70 16.29
CA SER A 368 -61.63 -26.56 15.58
C SER A 368 -60.20 -26.88 15.11
N ALA A 369 -59.35 -27.43 15.98
CA ALA A 369 -57.99 -27.83 15.64
C ALA A 369 -57.93 -28.92 14.56
N LEU A 370 -58.85 -29.88 14.60
CA LEU A 370 -59.05 -30.88 13.54
C LEU A 370 -59.38 -30.22 12.20
N PHE A 371 -60.29 -29.25 12.21
CA PHE A 371 -60.72 -28.57 10.99
C PHE A 371 -59.60 -27.70 10.40
N GLU A 372 -58.87 -26.95 11.23
CA GLU A 372 -57.73 -26.15 10.80
C GLU A 372 -56.59 -26.99 10.23
N SER A 373 -56.22 -28.09 10.91
CA SER A 373 -55.18 -29.01 10.43
C SER A 373 -55.58 -29.67 9.10
N TYR A 374 -56.85 -30.05 8.94
CA TYR A 374 -57.38 -30.55 7.67
C TYR A 374 -57.32 -29.50 6.55
N LYS A 375 -57.68 -28.24 6.84
CA LYS A 375 -57.61 -27.12 5.89
C LYS A 375 -56.18 -26.91 5.39
N LYS A 376 -55.19 -26.87 6.29
CA LYS A 376 -53.75 -26.75 5.96
C LYS A 376 -53.24 -27.93 5.13
N LEU A 377 -53.62 -29.17 5.49
CA LEU A 377 -53.30 -30.36 4.71
C LEU A 377 -53.90 -30.31 3.30
N LYS A 378 -55.16 -29.88 3.18
CA LYS A 378 -55.84 -29.78 1.88
C LYS A 378 -55.20 -28.72 0.98
N ALA A 379 -54.85 -27.56 1.53
CA ALA A 379 -54.17 -26.48 0.81
C ALA A 379 -52.78 -26.93 0.31
N SER A 380 -51.90 -27.38 1.21
CA SER A 380 -50.56 -27.89 0.84
C SER A 380 -50.59 -29.04 -0.16
N LYS A 381 -51.59 -29.95 -0.08
CA LYS A 381 -51.78 -31.02 -1.08
C LYS A 381 -52.16 -30.47 -2.45
N TYR A 382 -52.95 -29.40 -2.51
CA TYR A 382 -53.32 -28.74 -3.76
C TYR A 382 -52.10 -28.06 -4.37
N SER A 383 -51.37 -27.27 -3.58
CA SER A 383 -50.14 -26.57 -4.00
C SER A 383 -49.07 -27.57 -4.46
N LEU A 384 -48.92 -28.72 -3.80
CA LEU A 384 -48.04 -29.81 -4.26
C LEU A 384 -48.44 -30.38 -5.63
N LYS A 385 -49.74 -30.52 -5.90
CA LYS A 385 -50.20 -30.95 -7.23
C LYS A 385 -49.94 -29.87 -8.28
N GLN A 386 -50.14 -28.61 -7.94
CA GLN A 386 -49.87 -27.48 -8.82
C GLN A 386 -48.38 -27.38 -9.16
N LEU A 387 -47.50 -27.47 -8.16
CA LEU A 387 -46.06 -27.51 -8.33
C LEU A 387 -45.61 -28.66 -9.25
N LYS A 388 -46.16 -29.87 -9.08
CA LYS A 388 -45.88 -31.01 -9.97
C LYS A 388 -46.29 -30.74 -11.42
N LYS A 389 -47.40 -30.04 -11.66
CA LYS A 389 -47.82 -29.64 -13.00
C LYS A 389 -46.85 -28.61 -13.59
N LEU A 390 -46.46 -27.60 -12.80
CA LEU A 390 -45.53 -26.55 -13.22
C LEU A 390 -44.18 -27.12 -13.65
N LYS A 391 -43.61 -28.04 -12.86
CA LYS A 391 -42.40 -28.79 -13.21
C LYS A 391 -42.56 -29.61 -14.49
N LYS A 392 -43.68 -30.31 -14.66
CA LYS A 392 -43.95 -31.10 -15.87
C LYS A 392 -44.07 -30.23 -17.13
N SER A 393 -44.56 -28.99 -16.99
CA SER A 393 -44.63 -28.03 -18.09
C SER A 393 -43.31 -27.29 -18.37
N GLY A 394 -42.24 -27.55 -17.61
CA GLY A 394 -40.96 -26.84 -17.74
C GLY A 394 -41.00 -25.38 -17.30
N LYS A 395 -42.04 -24.96 -16.56
CA LYS A 395 -42.20 -23.57 -16.08
C LYS A 395 -41.32 -23.27 -14.86
N ILE A 396 -40.99 -24.29 -14.08
CA ILE A 396 -40.10 -24.22 -12.93
C ILE A 396 -39.21 -25.46 -13.00
N ILE A 397 -37.93 -25.29 -12.69
CA ILE A 397 -36.93 -26.38 -12.64
C ILE A 397 -37.20 -27.32 -11.45
#